data_AF-A0A6J5VFJ7-F1
#
_entry.id   AF-A0A6J5VFJ7-F1
#
_cell.length_a   1.000
_cell.length_b   1.000
_cell.length_c   1.000
_cell.angle_alpha   90.00
_cell.angle_beta   90.00
_cell.angle_gamma   90.00
#
_symmetry.space_group_name_H-M   'P 1'
#
loop_
_entity.id
_entity.type
_entity.pdbx_description
1 polymer ?
#
loop_
_entity_poly.entity_id
_entity_poly.type
_entity_poly.pdbx_seq_one_letter_code
_entity_poly.pdbx_strand_id
1 'polypeptide(L)'
;MAMSSWFSRLRCSSKCFLNSLALRTSVSRKLVRTQTTTNSESTRNPFLFWSRSLLPIALAVSAGSLALHPQSDPSLCEASSVNSRAEFVVKGSHKEVPRELIDELKAICQDNMTLDYEERYNHGKPQNSFHKAVNIPDVVVFPRSEEQVSKIVKSCDKHKVPIVPYGGATSLEGHTLSPNGGVCIDMSLMNRVKALHVEDMDVVVEPGVGWMELNEYVEPYGLFFPLDPGPGATIGGMCATRCSGSLAVRYGTMRDNVISLKVVLANGDVVKTASRARKSAAGYDLTRLVIGSEGTLGVITEVTLRLQKIPQYSVVAVCNFPTVKDAADVAIATMLSGIQVSRVELLDEVQMRAINIANGKSLPETPTLMFEFIGTEAYSREQTLIVKKIASEHNGSDFVFAEDPETKKELWKMRKEALWACFAMEPNFEAMISDVCVPLSCLAELISRSKQELDASELICTVIAHAGDGNFHTVILFDPNNEEHRQEAQRLNHFMVHTALSMEGTCTGEHGVGTGKMKYLEQELGMEALKTMKRIKAALDPNNTMNPGKLIPSHAPLISYKREYIEGVKVKTCLLAID
;
A
#
# COMPACT_ATOMS: atom_id res chain seq x y z
N MET A 1 19.38 0.32 25.09
CA MET A 1 19.03 1.74 25.39
C MET A 1 18.48 2.49 24.16
N ALA A 2 17.88 1.81 23.18
CA ALA A 2 17.35 2.43 21.96
C ALA A 2 15.81 2.62 21.95
N MET A 3 15.09 2.16 22.99
CA MET A 3 13.62 2.30 23.06
C MET A 3 13.11 3.61 23.70
N SER A 4 13.98 4.44 24.29
CA SER A 4 13.55 5.66 25.01
C SER A 4 13.48 6.92 24.13
N SER A 5 14.08 6.94 22.93
CA SER A 5 14.09 8.13 22.07
C SER A 5 12.85 8.27 21.17
N TRP A 6 12.03 7.22 21.04
CA TRP A 6 10.81 7.26 20.22
C TRP A 6 9.60 7.80 21.00
N PHE A 7 9.48 7.46 22.30
CA PHE A 7 8.41 7.98 23.15
C PHE A 7 8.53 9.48 23.49
N SER A 8 9.70 10.09 23.30
CA SER A 8 9.89 11.53 23.58
C SER A 8 9.30 12.44 22.49
N ARG A 9 9.15 11.97 21.25
CA ARG A 9 8.51 12.75 20.16
C ARG A 9 6.97 12.74 20.21
N LEU A 10 6.36 11.76 20.87
CA LEU A 10 4.91 11.71 21.13
C LEU A 10 4.44 12.65 22.26
N ARG A 11 5.35 13.19 23.08
CA ARG A 11 5.00 14.02 24.26
C ARG A 11 5.05 15.54 24.04
N CYS A 12 5.38 16.02 22.85
CA CYS A 12 5.53 17.47 22.60
C CYS A 12 4.42 18.13 21.76
N SER A 13 3.37 17.41 21.33
CA SER A 13 2.23 18.02 20.61
C SER A 13 0.97 18.24 21.45
N SER A 14 0.93 17.78 22.71
CA SER A 14 -0.29 17.82 23.55
C SER A 14 -0.53 19.16 24.28
N LYS A 15 0.22 20.23 23.96
CA LYS A 15 0.07 21.56 24.58
C LYS A 15 -0.17 22.67 23.54
N CYS A 16 -1.13 22.48 22.65
CA CYS A 16 -1.70 23.57 21.85
C CYS A 16 -3.12 23.26 21.34
N PHE A 17 -4.00 22.70 22.17
CA PHE A 17 -5.43 22.54 21.83
C PHE A 17 -6.37 22.76 23.03
N LEU A 18 -6.03 23.71 23.90
CA LEU A 18 -6.91 24.21 24.96
C LEU A 18 -7.00 25.73 24.84
N ASN A 19 -7.79 26.21 23.87
CA ASN A 19 -8.45 27.52 23.90
C ASN A 19 -9.36 27.69 22.66
N SER A 20 -10.51 27.02 22.65
CA SER A 20 -11.70 27.48 21.93
C SER A 20 -12.95 26.67 22.34
N LEU A 21 -13.28 26.69 23.64
CA LEU A 21 -14.60 26.25 24.09
C LEU A 21 -15.27 27.36 24.89
N ALA A 22 -15.87 28.30 24.18
CA ALA A 22 -16.87 29.20 24.74
C ALA A 22 -17.77 29.72 23.62
N LEU A 23 -18.86 29.00 23.34
CA LEU A 23 -20.14 29.59 22.93
C LEU A 23 -21.24 28.52 23.03
N ARG A 24 -21.97 28.58 24.14
CA ARG A 24 -23.24 27.90 24.35
C ARG A 24 -24.27 28.50 23.39
N THR A 25 -25.01 27.65 22.68
CA THR A 25 -26.42 27.93 22.36
C THR A 25 -27.24 26.66 22.54
N SER A 26 -28.34 26.81 23.27
CA SER A 26 -29.28 25.78 23.66
C SER A 26 -30.23 25.43 22.51
N VAL A 27 -30.43 24.15 22.22
CA VAL A 27 -31.59 23.68 21.47
C VAL A 27 -32.36 22.67 22.31
N SER A 28 -33.59 23.06 22.65
CA SER A 28 -34.54 22.32 23.47
C SER A 28 -35.16 21.17 22.66
N ARG A 29 -35.08 19.93 23.18
CA ARG A 29 -35.84 18.78 22.66
C ARG A 29 -37.24 18.77 23.27
N LYS A 30 -38.27 18.97 22.46
CA LYS A 30 -39.65 18.58 22.80
C LYS A 30 -39.90 17.15 22.33
N LEU A 31 -40.08 16.26 23.30
CA LEU A 31 -40.62 14.91 23.12
C LEU A 31 -42.14 15.03 22.94
N VAL A 32 -42.69 14.50 21.85
CA VAL A 32 -44.13 14.21 21.75
C VAL A 32 -44.30 12.70 21.80
N ARG A 33 -45.00 12.26 22.83
CA ARG A 33 -45.41 10.89 23.09
C ARG A 33 -46.89 10.79 22.70
N THR A 34 -47.24 9.83 21.86
CA THR A 34 -48.63 9.44 21.62
C THR A 34 -48.76 7.94 21.85
N GLN A 35 -49.59 7.58 22.84
CA GLN A 35 -50.09 6.24 23.12
C GLN A 35 -51.49 6.10 22.50
N THR A 36 -51.81 4.90 21.99
CA THR A 36 -53.13 4.23 22.00
C THR A 36 -52.91 2.83 21.40
N THR A 37 -52.82 1.73 22.16
CA THR A 37 -53.86 0.83 22.73
C THR A 37 -54.86 0.19 21.74
N THR A 38 -54.58 -1.08 21.42
CA THR A 38 -55.39 -2.32 21.52
C THR A 38 -56.77 -2.46 20.87
N ASN A 39 -56.88 -3.55 20.09
CA ASN A 39 -57.91 -4.62 20.00
C ASN A 39 -58.14 -4.98 18.51
N SER A 40 -58.50 -6.17 18.04
CA SER A 40 -58.54 -7.58 18.47
C SER A 40 -59.28 -8.34 17.34
N GLU A 41 -59.11 -9.66 17.22
CA GLU A 41 -60.00 -10.63 16.52
C GLU A 41 -59.88 -10.88 15.00
N SER A 42 -59.20 -12.00 14.70
CA SER A 42 -59.61 -13.20 13.94
C SER A 42 -60.71 -13.12 12.86
N THR A 43 -60.46 -13.71 11.67
CA THR A 43 -61.22 -14.88 11.12
C THR A 43 -60.64 -15.41 9.79
N ARG A 44 -60.43 -16.73 9.76
CA ARG A 44 -60.66 -17.77 8.70
C ARG A 44 -60.35 -17.52 7.19
N ASN A 45 -59.44 -18.37 6.69
CA ASN A 45 -59.27 -18.99 5.35
C ASN A 45 -60.56 -19.51 4.66
N PRO A 46 -60.56 -20.08 3.40
CA PRO A 46 -59.54 -20.20 2.31
C PRO A 46 -60.13 -19.94 0.88
N PHE A 47 -59.41 -20.23 -0.23
CA PHE A 47 -59.82 -20.74 -1.58
C PHE A 47 -58.75 -20.30 -2.63
N LEU A 48 -57.84 -21.17 -3.10
CA LEU A 48 -57.88 -22.19 -4.20
C LEU A 48 -57.63 -21.66 -5.64
N PHE A 49 -56.50 -22.13 -6.21
CA PHE A 49 -56.21 -22.62 -7.59
C PHE A 49 -56.22 -21.73 -8.86
N TRP A 50 -55.10 -21.74 -9.60
CA TRP A 50 -54.90 -22.44 -10.91
C TRP A 50 -53.41 -22.34 -11.37
N SER A 51 -52.67 -23.47 -11.48
CA SER A 51 -52.28 -24.25 -12.69
C SER A 51 -51.21 -23.59 -13.59
N ARG A 52 -49.96 -24.09 -13.61
CA ARG A 52 -49.35 -25.12 -14.52
C ARG A 52 -49.27 -24.73 -16.01
N SER A 53 -48.04 -24.72 -16.55
CA SER A 53 -47.55 -25.35 -17.81
C SER A 53 -46.15 -24.78 -18.14
N LEU A 54 -45.05 -25.57 -18.08
CA LEU A 54 -44.49 -26.53 -19.06
C LEU A 54 -43.50 -25.90 -20.08
N LEU A 55 -42.32 -26.52 -20.12
CA LEU A 55 -41.09 -26.34 -20.93
C LEU A 55 -41.28 -26.49 -22.47
N PRO A 56 -40.30 -26.07 -23.31
CA PRO A 56 -39.15 -26.91 -23.72
C PRO A 56 -37.80 -26.15 -23.76
N ILE A 57 -36.69 -26.70 -23.24
CA ILE A 57 -35.67 -27.54 -23.91
C ILE A 57 -35.23 -27.00 -25.29
N ALA A 58 -34.02 -26.46 -25.34
CA ALA A 58 -33.22 -26.35 -26.56
C ALA A 58 -31.82 -26.94 -26.29
N LEU A 59 -31.60 -28.12 -26.87
CA LEU A 59 -30.31 -28.79 -27.04
C LEU A 59 -29.56 -28.14 -28.21
N ALA A 60 -28.29 -27.79 -28.02
CA ALA A 60 -27.37 -27.57 -29.12
C ALA A 60 -26.21 -28.56 -28.99
N VAL A 61 -26.16 -29.50 -29.94
CA VAL A 61 -25.09 -30.49 -30.15
C VAL A 61 -24.49 -30.22 -31.52
N SER A 62 -23.17 -30.00 -31.55
CA SER A 62 -22.26 -30.29 -32.68
C SER A 62 -20.83 -30.21 -32.12
N ALA A 63 -20.12 -31.30 -31.87
CA ALA A 63 -19.30 -32.05 -32.85
C ALA A 63 -18.49 -31.08 -33.75
N GLY A 64 -17.16 -31.05 -33.79
CA GLY A 64 -16.10 -31.91 -33.27
C GLY A 64 -14.94 -31.78 -34.27
N SER A 65 -13.74 -31.42 -33.82
CA SER A 65 -12.50 -31.62 -34.58
C SER A 65 -11.38 -31.89 -33.61
N LEU A 66 -11.03 -33.18 -33.49
CA LEU A 66 -9.75 -33.64 -32.97
C LEU A 66 -8.65 -33.19 -33.93
N ALA A 67 -7.71 -32.39 -33.44
CA ALA A 67 -6.37 -32.32 -33.99
C ALA A 67 -5.42 -32.87 -32.92
N LEU A 68 -4.98 -34.11 -33.13
CA LEU A 68 -3.87 -34.72 -32.41
C LEU A 68 -2.59 -33.97 -32.79
N HIS A 69 -1.95 -33.31 -31.83
CA HIS A 69 -0.55 -32.93 -31.93
C HIS A 69 0.24 -33.58 -30.78
N PRO A 70 1.42 -34.16 -31.05
CA PRO A 70 2.14 -34.97 -30.07
C PRO A 70 2.71 -34.10 -28.94
N GLN A 71 2.53 -34.55 -27.71
CA GLN A 71 3.30 -34.09 -26.56
C GLN A 71 4.78 -34.38 -26.79
N SER A 72 5.59 -33.34 -26.79
CA SER A 72 7.01 -33.42 -26.46
C SER A 72 7.19 -32.66 -25.16
N ASP A 73 7.29 -33.40 -24.05
CA ASP A 73 7.73 -32.87 -22.76
C ASP A 73 9.16 -32.31 -22.92
N PRO A 74 9.40 -31.01 -22.67
CA PRO A 74 10.75 -30.54 -22.41
C PRO A 74 11.03 -30.78 -20.93
N SER A 75 12.03 -31.60 -20.66
CA SER A 75 12.60 -31.80 -19.33
C SER A 75 12.84 -30.46 -18.63
N LEU A 76 12.20 -30.28 -17.48
CA LEU A 76 12.50 -29.25 -16.48
C LEU A 76 13.88 -29.51 -15.86
N CYS A 77 14.95 -29.24 -16.61
CA CYS A 77 16.33 -29.17 -16.13
C CYS A 77 17.14 -28.38 -17.14
N GLU A 78 17.09 -27.06 -17.03
CA GLU A 78 18.18 -26.11 -17.32
C GLU A 78 17.58 -24.71 -17.20
N ALA A 79 17.61 -24.17 -15.98
CA ALA A 79 17.52 -22.73 -15.80
C ALA A 79 18.76 -22.15 -16.49
N SER A 80 18.60 -21.73 -17.74
CA SER A 80 19.61 -20.96 -18.46
C SER A 80 20.04 -19.81 -17.58
N SER A 81 21.32 -19.74 -17.25
CA SER A 81 21.93 -18.71 -16.43
C SER A 81 21.54 -17.33 -16.94
N VAL A 82 20.55 -16.74 -16.28
CA VAL A 82 20.24 -15.32 -16.44
C VAL A 82 21.49 -14.59 -15.99
N ASN A 83 22.15 -13.91 -16.91
CA ASN A 83 23.29 -13.03 -16.62
C ASN A 83 22.92 -12.12 -15.44
N SER A 84 23.44 -12.42 -14.25
CA SER A 84 23.22 -11.73 -12.98
C SER A 84 23.94 -10.36 -12.90
N ARG A 85 24.14 -9.68 -14.04
CA ARG A 85 25.02 -8.50 -14.15
C ARG A 85 24.33 -7.14 -14.19
N ALA A 86 23.02 -7.08 -14.04
CA ALA A 86 22.30 -5.80 -13.94
C ALA A 86 21.72 -5.63 -12.54
N GLU A 87 22.57 -5.49 -11.52
CA GLU A 87 22.14 -4.74 -10.35
C GLU A 87 21.81 -3.33 -10.82
N PHE A 88 20.53 -3.01 -10.93
CA PHE A 88 20.05 -1.66 -11.15
C PHE A 88 20.27 -0.85 -9.86
N VAL A 89 21.52 -0.47 -9.63
CA VAL A 89 21.88 0.50 -8.60
C VAL A 89 21.61 1.87 -9.18
N VAL A 90 20.70 2.62 -8.56
CA VAL A 90 20.48 4.03 -8.90
C VAL A 90 21.77 4.79 -8.60
N LYS A 91 22.55 5.06 -9.65
CA LYS A 91 23.77 5.86 -9.55
C LYS A 91 23.38 7.30 -9.26
N GLY A 92 23.94 7.87 -8.21
CA GLY A 92 23.74 9.26 -7.85
C GLY A 92 24.68 10.19 -8.61
N SER A 93 24.17 11.32 -9.10
CA SER A 93 24.98 12.44 -9.57
C SER A 93 24.63 13.68 -8.75
N HIS A 94 25.49 14.04 -7.80
CA HIS A 94 25.29 15.22 -6.97
C HIS A 94 25.85 16.46 -7.67
N LYS A 95 25.06 17.54 -7.68
CA LYS A 95 25.49 18.88 -8.08
C LYS A 95 25.09 19.84 -6.97
N GLU A 96 26.00 20.72 -6.60
CA GLU A 96 25.74 21.71 -5.56
C GLU A 96 24.57 22.61 -5.96
N VAL A 97 23.66 22.85 -5.00
CA VAL A 97 22.49 23.69 -5.22
C VAL A 97 22.90 25.16 -5.34
N PRO A 98 22.41 25.91 -6.34
CA PRO A 98 22.72 27.33 -6.48
C PRO A 98 22.34 28.14 -5.24
N ARG A 99 23.18 29.11 -4.84
CA ARG A 99 22.91 29.98 -3.68
C ARG A 99 21.62 30.78 -3.88
N GLU A 100 21.35 31.19 -5.11
CA GLU A 100 20.12 31.89 -5.48
C GLU A 100 18.87 31.06 -5.18
N LEU A 101 18.92 29.73 -5.38
CA LEU A 101 17.81 28.85 -5.00
C LEU A 101 17.64 28.83 -3.47
N ILE A 102 18.72 28.73 -2.71
CA ILE A 102 18.64 28.74 -1.24
C ILE A 102 18.02 30.05 -0.72
N ASP A 103 18.39 31.19 -1.30
CA ASP A 103 17.82 32.50 -0.93
C ASP A 103 16.33 32.60 -1.31
N GLU A 104 15.94 32.10 -2.49
CA GLU A 104 14.53 32.01 -2.91
C GLU A 104 13.72 31.12 -1.94
N LEU A 105 14.24 29.93 -1.59
CA LEU A 105 13.60 29.02 -0.63
C LEU A 105 13.46 29.65 0.75
N LYS A 106 14.47 30.41 1.21
CA LYS A 106 14.42 31.15 2.48
C LYS A 106 13.36 32.24 2.47
N ALA A 107 13.20 32.94 1.36
CA ALA A 107 12.12 33.92 1.21
C ALA A 107 10.73 33.27 1.24
N ILE A 108 10.57 32.05 0.68
CA ILE A 108 9.30 31.32 0.64
C ILE A 108 8.95 30.68 1.99
N CYS A 109 9.92 30.00 2.62
CA CYS A 109 9.70 29.14 3.78
C CYS A 109 10.02 29.83 5.11
N GLN A 110 10.77 30.94 5.07
CA GLN A 110 11.29 31.64 6.25
C GLN A 110 12.07 30.66 7.14
N ASP A 111 11.69 30.55 8.41
CA ASP A 111 12.33 29.65 9.37
C ASP A 111 11.95 28.17 9.16
N ASN A 112 11.00 27.86 8.26
CA ASN A 112 10.58 26.48 7.96
C ASN A 112 11.47 25.85 6.86
N MET A 113 12.78 25.99 6.98
CA MET A 113 13.77 25.28 6.17
C MET A 113 15.04 25.00 6.98
N THR A 114 15.83 24.01 6.58
CA THR A 114 17.07 23.65 7.27
C THR A 114 18.16 23.17 6.30
N LEU A 115 19.39 23.53 6.65
CA LEU A 115 20.63 23.05 6.04
C LEU A 115 21.43 22.17 7.01
N ASP A 116 20.90 21.91 8.21
CA ASP A 116 21.53 21.06 9.21
C ASP A 116 21.83 19.67 8.64
N TYR A 117 23.02 19.15 8.96
CA TYR A 117 23.47 17.88 8.40
C TYR A 117 22.65 16.69 8.91
N GLU A 118 22.37 16.63 10.21
CA GLU A 118 21.64 15.51 10.81
C GLU A 118 20.22 15.45 10.30
N GLU A 119 19.56 16.60 10.19
CA GLU A 119 18.19 16.67 9.66
C GLU A 119 18.13 16.24 8.18
N ARG A 120 19.07 16.71 7.36
CA ARG A 120 19.19 16.29 5.96
C ARG A 120 19.51 14.80 5.84
N TYR A 121 20.40 14.28 6.68
CA TYR A 121 20.74 12.87 6.72
C TYR A 121 19.52 12.00 7.06
N ASN A 122 18.73 12.39 8.06
CA ASN A 122 17.50 11.69 8.43
C ASN A 122 16.42 11.71 7.33
N HIS A 123 16.37 12.77 6.51
CA HIS A 123 15.48 12.88 5.36
C HIS A 123 15.99 12.14 4.11
N GLY A 124 17.30 11.92 3.99
CA GLY A 124 17.93 11.19 2.89
C GLY A 124 18.10 9.69 3.15
N LYS A 125 18.14 9.27 4.42
CA LYS A 125 18.25 7.86 4.83
C LYS A 125 16.86 7.26 5.06
N PRO A 126 16.47 6.19 4.36
CA PRO A 126 15.23 5.50 4.66
C PRO A 126 15.34 4.81 6.02
N GLN A 127 14.30 4.91 6.85
CA GLN A 127 14.36 4.45 8.24
C GLN A 127 14.15 2.92 8.38
N ASN A 128 13.34 2.32 7.50
CA ASN A 128 12.98 0.89 7.54
C ASN A 128 13.34 0.18 6.22
N SER A 129 14.44 0.56 5.58
CA SER A 129 14.87 -0.04 4.32
C SER A 129 16.34 -0.41 4.35
N PHE A 130 16.68 -1.49 3.66
CA PHE A 130 18.07 -1.91 3.40
C PHE A 130 18.75 -1.09 2.30
N HIS A 131 18.02 -0.22 1.59
CA HIS A 131 18.60 0.58 0.52
C HIS A 131 19.55 1.65 1.07
N LYS A 132 20.80 1.60 0.61
CA LYS A 132 21.86 2.52 1.04
C LYS A 132 21.68 3.89 0.38
N ALA A 133 21.79 4.94 1.19
CA ALA A 133 21.83 6.30 0.70
C ALA A 133 23.14 6.56 -0.05
N VAL A 134 23.02 6.97 -1.32
CA VAL A 134 24.17 7.41 -2.14
C VAL A 134 24.50 8.87 -1.89
N ASN A 135 23.47 9.69 -1.71
CA ASN A 135 23.55 11.12 -1.39
C ASN A 135 22.40 11.46 -0.42
N ILE A 136 22.47 12.63 0.21
CA ILE A 136 21.41 13.21 1.04
C ILE A 136 20.90 14.51 0.41
N PRO A 137 19.69 14.99 0.76
CA PRO A 137 19.22 16.30 0.35
C PRO A 137 20.22 17.41 0.68
N ASP A 138 20.27 18.44 -0.15
CA ASP A 138 21.04 19.67 0.10
C ASP A 138 20.30 20.60 1.06
N VAL A 139 18.97 20.54 1.05
CA VAL A 139 18.09 21.34 1.91
C VAL A 139 16.79 20.59 2.17
N VAL A 140 16.23 20.74 3.37
CA VAL A 140 14.87 20.31 3.69
C VAL A 140 14.00 21.55 3.91
N VAL A 141 12.83 21.58 3.28
CA VAL A 141 11.84 22.65 3.43
C VAL A 141 10.52 22.08 3.95
N PHE A 142 9.83 22.86 4.78
CA PHE A 142 8.60 22.45 5.44
C PHE A 142 7.46 23.44 5.12
N PRO A 143 6.83 23.34 3.93
CA PRO A 143 5.74 24.22 3.56
C PRO A 143 4.51 24.05 4.48
N ARG A 144 3.71 25.11 4.59
CA ARG A 144 2.47 25.17 5.38
C ARG A 144 1.21 25.38 4.53
N SER A 145 1.38 25.57 3.23
CA SER A 145 0.30 25.81 2.28
C SER A 145 0.63 25.35 0.85
N GLU A 146 -0.40 25.13 0.06
CA GLU A 146 -0.32 24.76 -1.36
C GLU A 146 0.43 25.81 -2.18
N GLU A 147 0.27 27.09 -1.84
CA GLU A 147 0.95 28.20 -2.49
C GLU A 147 2.46 28.19 -2.23
N GLN A 148 2.90 27.82 -1.03
CA GLN A 148 4.33 27.65 -0.74
C GLN A 148 4.90 26.47 -1.53
N VAL A 149 4.20 25.33 -1.59
CA VAL A 149 4.63 24.17 -2.41
C VAL A 149 4.77 24.57 -3.87
N SER A 150 3.77 25.26 -4.44
CA SER A 150 3.82 25.77 -5.83
C SER A 150 5.06 26.65 -6.08
N LYS A 151 5.36 27.58 -5.16
CA LYS A 151 6.54 28.47 -5.29
C LYS A 151 7.86 27.71 -5.18
N ILE A 152 7.97 26.76 -4.24
CA ILE A 152 9.16 25.90 -4.08
C ILE A 152 9.41 25.12 -5.36
N VAL A 153 8.38 24.46 -5.89
CA VAL A 153 8.48 23.65 -7.11
C VAL A 153 8.88 24.50 -8.32
N LYS A 154 8.29 25.69 -8.51
CA LYS A 154 8.69 26.63 -9.57
C LYS A 154 10.15 27.06 -9.47
N SER A 155 10.63 27.34 -8.26
CA SER A 155 12.02 27.74 -8.03
C SER A 155 12.98 26.58 -8.35
N CYS A 156 12.66 25.37 -7.91
CA CYS A 156 13.45 24.18 -8.23
C CYS A 156 13.47 23.88 -9.74
N ASP A 157 12.34 23.99 -10.44
CA ASP A 157 12.25 23.79 -11.89
C ASP A 157 13.07 24.84 -12.66
N LYS A 158 12.96 26.12 -12.28
CA LYS A 158 13.78 27.23 -12.83
C LYS A 158 15.28 26.92 -12.74
N HIS A 159 15.73 26.39 -11.61
CA HIS A 159 17.13 26.08 -11.34
C HIS A 159 17.52 24.64 -11.73
N LYS A 160 16.57 23.84 -12.25
CA LYS A 160 16.74 22.43 -12.63
C LYS A 160 17.28 21.57 -11.47
N VAL A 161 16.83 21.87 -10.25
CA VAL A 161 17.21 21.15 -9.04
C VAL A 161 16.18 20.06 -8.71
N PRO A 162 16.61 18.81 -8.46
CA PRO A 162 15.72 17.73 -8.06
C PRO A 162 14.92 18.02 -6.79
N ILE A 163 13.72 17.46 -6.73
CA ILE A 163 12.79 17.51 -5.61
C ILE A 163 12.51 16.09 -5.14
N VAL A 164 12.52 15.85 -3.83
CA VAL A 164 12.02 14.61 -3.22
C VAL A 164 10.88 14.96 -2.25
N PRO A 165 9.62 14.65 -2.59
CA PRO A 165 8.51 14.79 -1.66
C PRO A 165 8.65 13.82 -0.49
N TYR A 166 8.35 14.29 0.72
CA TYR A 166 8.56 13.56 1.96
C TYR A 166 7.32 13.66 2.86
N GLY A 167 7.03 12.57 3.56
CA GLY A 167 5.89 12.45 4.47
C GLY A 167 6.30 11.70 5.74
N GLY A 168 5.59 10.62 6.08
CA GLY A 168 5.89 9.83 7.28
C GLY A 168 7.20 9.05 7.29
N ALA A 169 7.94 9.00 6.17
CA ALA A 169 9.22 8.28 6.03
C ALA A 169 9.17 6.76 6.30
N THR A 170 7.99 6.15 6.21
CA THR A 170 7.77 4.73 6.53
C THR A 170 7.92 3.79 5.32
N SER A 171 8.24 4.32 4.14
CA SER A 171 8.33 3.54 2.89
C SER A 171 9.53 2.58 2.85
N LEU A 172 9.40 1.48 2.12
CA LEU A 172 10.37 0.37 2.18
C LEU A 172 11.29 0.25 0.94
N GLU A 173 10.88 0.74 -0.24
CA GLU A 173 11.63 0.55 -1.51
C GLU A 173 12.55 1.73 -1.90
N GLY A 174 12.97 2.54 -0.92
CA GLY A 174 13.94 3.64 -1.17
C GLY A 174 13.33 4.90 -1.77
N HIS A 175 12.04 5.14 -1.58
CA HIS A 175 11.31 6.28 -2.12
C HIS A 175 11.87 7.65 -1.70
N THR A 176 12.37 7.76 -0.47
CA THR A 176 12.92 8.99 0.13
C THR A 176 14.38 9.24 -0.23
N LEU A 177 15.05 8.29 -0.91
CA LEU A 177 16.44 8.46 -1.29
C LEU A 177 16.61 9.67 -2.19
N SER A 178 17.69 10.42 -2.00
CA SER A 178 18.01 11.60 -2.80
C SER A 178 19.27 11.35 -3.63
N PRO A 179 19.24 10.45 -4.63
CA PRO A 179 20.44 10.05 -5.37
C PRO A 179 21.15 11.23 -6.03
N ASN A 180 20.44 12.31 -6.34
CA ASN A 180 21.01 13.50 -6.96
C ASN A 180 21.10 14.71 -6.02
N GLY A 181 20.93 14.51 -4.70
CA GLY A 181 20.72 15.59 -3.74
C GLY A 181 19.43 16.35 -4.03
N GLY A 182 19.48 17.68 -3.92
CA GLY A 182 18.38 18.60 -4.20
C GLY A 182 17.55 18.96 -2.97
N VAL A 183 16.28 19.28 -3.21
CA VAL A 183 15.35 19.79 -2.20
C VAL A 183 14.44 18.66 -1.72
N CYS A 184 14.47 18.35 -0.42
CA CYS A 184 13.46 17.54 0.22
C CYS A 184 12.29 18.43 0.66
N ILE A 185 11.06 18.12 0.21
CA ILE A 185 9.86 18.84 0.64
C ILE A 185 9.13 17.98 1.65
N ASP A 186 9.30 18.29 2.94
CA ASP A 186 8.59 17.61 4.02
C ASP A 186 7.20 18.24 4.25
N MET A 187 6.19 17.42 4.03
CA MET A 187 4.78 17.80 4.13
C MET A 187 4.24 17.76 5.58
N SER A 188 5.07 17.47 6.57
CA SER A 188 4.68 17.31 7.99
C SER A 188 3.97 18.53 8.60
N LEU A 189 4.23 19.74 8.09
CA LEU A 189 3.56 20.97 8.54
C LEU A 189 2.24 21.29 7.81
N MET A 190 1.88 20.51 6.79
CA MET A 190 0.56 20.53 6.14
C MET A 190 -0.28 19.35 6.69
N ASN A 191 -0.74 19.48 7.93
CA ASN A 191 -1.35 18.39 8.70
C ASN A 191 -2.74 18.72 9.26
N ARG A 192 -3.52 19.58 8.58
CA ARG A 192 -4.88 19.95 9.00
C ARG A 192 -5.96 19.09 8.35
N VAL A 193 -7.01 18.79 9.12
CA VAL A 193 -8.31 18.40 8.56
C VAL A 193 -9.02 19.66 8.08
N LYS A 194 -9.29 19.73 6.77
CA LYS A 194 -9.86 20.91 6.10
C LYS A 194 -11.38 20.94 6.16
N ALA A 195 -12.01 19.77 6.04
CA ALA A 195 -13.46 19.61 6.11
C ALA A 195 -13.82 18.16 6.44
N LEU A 196 -14.87 17.95 7.24
CA LEU A 196 -15.48 16.65 7.50
C LEU A 196 -16.95 16.71 7.12
N HIS A 197 -17.40 15.80 6.25
CA HIS A 197 -18.78 15.72 5.79
C HIS A 197 -19.37 14.40 6.31
N VAL A 198 -19.94 14.46 7.52
CA VAL A 198 -20.42 13.27 8.24
C VAL A 198 -21.53 12.54 7.46
N GLU A 199 -22.45 13.30 6.85
CA GLU A 199 -23.57 12.75 6.08
C GLU A 199 -23.13 12.10 4.76
N ASP A 200 -22.09 12.65 4.12
CA ASP A 200 -21.51 12.13 2.87
C ASP A 200 -20.45 11.03 3.09
N MET A 201 -20.03 10.86 4.35
CA MET A 201 -18.95 9.97 4.78
C MET A 201 -17.65 10.24 4.01
N ASP A 202 -17.24 11.50 3.92
CA ASP A 202 -15.95 11.89 3.36
C ASP A 202 -15.27 12.99 4.16
N VAL A 203 -13.96 13.10 3.97
CA VAL A 203 -13.11 14.07 4.66
C VAL A 203 -12.11 14.66 3.68
N VAL A 204 -11.83 15.96 3.81
CA VAL A 204 -10.78 16.66 3.09
C VAL A 204 -9.65 16.95 4.06
N VAL A 205 -8.44 16.49 3.76
CA VAL A 205 -7.27 16.62 4.64
C VAL A 205 -6.05 17.11 3.86
N GLU A 206 -5.13 17.72 4.59
CA GLU A 206 -3.78 17.98 4.09
C GLU A 206 -2.92 16.70 4.15
N PRO A 207 -1.89 16.57 3.30
CA PRO A 207 -1.15 15.32 3.07
C PRO A 207 -0.32 14.85 4.28
N GLY A 208 0.06 15.75 5.18
CA GLY A 208 0.84 15.46 6.38
C GLY A 208 0.00 14.90 7.54
N VAL A 209 -1.32 14.81 7.40
CA VAL A 209 -2.17 14.13 8.39
C VAL A 209 -1.77 12.65 8.46
N GLY A 210 -1.48 12.14 9.65
CA GLY A 210 -1.29 10.72 9.89
C GLY A 210 -2.63 9.98 9.93
N TRP A 211 -2.64 8.73 9.46
CA TRP A 211 -3.88 7.97 9.31
C TRP A 211 -4.50 7.59 10.67
N MET A 212 -3.68 7.40 11.70
CA MET A 212 -4.15 7.08 13.05
C MET A 212 -4.81 8.32 13.69
N GLU A 213 -4.17 9.48 13.56
CA GLU A 213 -4.70 10.76 14.02
C GLU A 213 -5.99 11.12 13.29
N LEU A 214 -6.09 10.80 11.98
CA LEU A 214 -7.34 10.94 11.24
C LEU A 214 -8.45 10.07 11.85
N ASN A 215 -8.15 8.80 12.15
CA ASN A 215 -9.12 7.89 12.75
C ASN A 215 -9.56 8.34 14.14
N GLU A 216 -8.65 8.78 15.00
CA GLU A 216 -8.98 9.40 16.29
C GLU A 216 -9.90 10.61 16.13
N TYR A 217 -9.67 11.43 15.09
CA TYR A 217 -10.51 12.60 14.82
C TYR A 217 -11.93 12.26 14.35
N VAL A 218 -12.10 11.23 13.51
CA VAL A 218 -13.41 10.87 12.93
C VAL A 218 -14.23 9.87 13.76
N GLU A 219 -13.59 9.16 14.70
CA GLU A 219 -14.24 8.15 15.55
C GLU A 219 -15.47 8.67 16.31
N PRO A 220 -15.47 9.87 16.93
CA PRO A 220 -16.63 10.41 17.65
C PRO A 220 -17.89 10.58 16.78
N TYR A 221 -17.74 10.60 15.46
CA TYR A 221 -18.84 10.70 14.49
C TYR A 221 -19.34 9.33 14.01
N GLY A 222 -18.84 8.23 14.59
CA GLY A 222 -19.14 6.86 14.20
C GLY A 222 -18.56 6.49 12.84
N LEU A 223 -17.48 7.14 12.43
CA LEU A 223 -16.81 6.95 11.14
C LEU A 223 -15.35 6.52 11.36
N PHE A 224 -14.77 5.87 10.35
CA PHE A 224 -13.35 5.56 10.29
C PHE A 224 -12.85 5.55 8.84
N PHE A 225 -11.56 5.81 8.65
CA PHE A 225 -10.81 5.57 7.43
C PHE A 225 -10.22 4.15 7.47
N PRO A 226 -10.52 3.28 6.50
CA PRO A 226 -10.35 1.84 6.66
C PRO A 226 -8.93 1.32 6.41
N LEU A 227 -8.02 2.10 5.84
CA LEU A 227 -6.68 1.60 5.55
C LEU A 227 -5.75 1.77 6.75
N ASP A 228 -5.01 0.72 7.06
CA ASP A 228 -4.29 0.58 8.31
C ASP A 228 -2.84 0.06 8.13
N PRO A 229 -1.98 0.76 7.37
CA PRO A 229 -0.58 0.39 7.24
C PRO A 229 0.17 0.51 8.56
N GLY A 230 1.48 0.20 8.55
CA GLY A 230 2.36 0.45 9.68
C GLY A 230 2.19 1.87 10.28
N PRO A 231 2.33 2.05 11.62
CA PRO A 231 2.28 3.34 12.28
C PRO A 231 3.25 4.36 11.68
N GLY A 232 2.86 5.63 11.71
CA GLY A 232 3.68 6.76 11.23
C GLY A 232 3.44 7.17 9.78
N ALA A 233 2.67 6.39 9.00
CA ALA A 233 2.34 6.77 7.62
C ALA A 233 1.39 7.98 7.56
N THR A 234 1.66 8.91 6.65
CA THR A 234 0.82 10.07 6.36
C THR A 234 -0.08 9.81 5.15
N ILE A 235 -1.26 10.44 5.10
CA ILE A 235 -2.24 10.27 4.01
C ILE A 235 -1.63 10.59 2.63
N GLY A 236 -0.77 11.61 2.54
CA GLY A 236 -0.06 11.94 1.30
C GLY A 236 0.89 10.84 0.86
N GLY A 237 1.66 10.27 1.79
CA GLY A 237 2.53 9.12 1.53
C GLY A 237 1.73 7.90 1.07
N MET A 238 0.63 7.60 1.76
CA MET A 238 -0.27 6.50 1.38
C MET A 238 -0.82 6.66 -0.04
N CYS A 239 -1.21 7.89 -0.44
CA CYS A 239 -1.62 8.17 -1.82
C CYS A 239 -0.47 7.93 -2.80
N ALA A 240 0.72 8.45 -2.48
CA ALA A 240 1.89 8.39 -3.35
C ALA A 240 2.35 6.95 -3.61
N THR A 241 2.24 6.05 -2.63
CA THR A 241 2.65 4.64 -2.78
C THR A 241 1.52 3.69 -3.15
N ARG A 242 0.28 4.18 -3.31
CA ARG A 242 -0.92 3.33 -3.50
C ARG A 242 -1.04 2.27 -2.40
N CYS A 243 -0.83 2.72 -1.16
CA CYS A 243 -0.83 1.89 0.04
C CYS A 243 -2.11 1.02 0.18
N SER A 244 -1.97 -0.16 0.79
CA SER A 244 -3.05 -1.07 1.14
C SER A 244 -3.22 -1.20 2.67
N GLY A 245 -3.34 -2.42 3.21
CA GLY A 245 -3.48 -2.74 4.62
C GLY A 245 -4.34 -4.00 4.80
N SER A 246 -4.41 -4.52 6.02
CA SER A 246 -5.14 -5.76 6.32
C SER A 246 -6.64 -5.70 6.01
N LEU A 247 -7.21 -4.50 6.00
CA LEU A 247 -8.62 -4.23 5.68
C LEU A 247 -8.88 -4.05 4.17
N ALA A 248 -7.86 -4.13 3.32
CA ALA A 248 -7.98 -3.90 1.88
C ALA A 248 -8.88 -4.94 1.19
N VAL A 249 -8.86 -6.19 1.64
CA VAL A 249 -9.77 -7.25 1.15
C VAL A 249 -11.25 -6.84 1.22
N ARG A 250 -11.62 -6.00 2.20
CA ARG A 250 -12.99 -5.51 2.39
C ARG A 250 -13.26 -4.16 1.76
N TYR A 251 -12.31 -3.24 1.85
CA TYR A 251 -12.53 -1.83 1.55
C TYR A 251 -11.74 -1.32 0.34
N GLY A 252 -11.00 -2.19 -0.34
CA GLY A 252 -10.05 -1.82 -1.40
C GLY A 252 -8.83 -1.08 -0.85
N THR A 253 -7.99 -0.53 -1.73
CA THR A 253 -6.73 0.13 -1.34
C THR A 253 -6.85 1.66 -1.36
N MET A 254 -5.74 2.38 -1.29
CA MET A 254 -5.73 3.83 -1.54
C MET A 254 -6.28 4.18 -2.92
N ARG A 255 -6.19 3.25 -3.87
CA ARG A 255 -6.93 3.33 -5.12
C ARG A 255 -8.41 3.57 -4.79
N ASP A 256 -9.08 2.69 -4.09
CA ASP A 256 -10.54 2.73 -3.95
C ASP A 256 -11.04 3.79 -2.97
N ASN A 257 -10.20 4.24 -2.05
CA ASN A 257 -10.60 5.13 -0.96
C ASN A 257 -10.33 6.62 -1.20
N VAL A 258 -9.55 6.99 -2.24
CA VAL A 258 -9.35 8.39 -2.61
C VAL A 258 -10.39 8.84 -3.64
N ILE A 259 -11.08 9.94 -3.34
CA ILE A 259 -12.08 10.56 -4.22
C ILE A 259 -11.42 11.59 -5.16
N SER A 260 -10.60 12.48 -4.60
CA SER A 260 -9.97 13.57 -5.32
C SER A 260 -8.66 13.98 -4.66
N LEU A 261 -7.74 14.52 -5.45
CA LEU A 261 -6.49 15.11 -5.02
C LEU A 261 -6.38 16.55 -5.51
N LYS A 262 -5.62 17.37 -4.79
CA LYS A 262 -4.89 18.49 -5.38
C LYS A 262 -3.41 18.19 -5.42
N VAL A 263 -2.79 18.54 -6.53
CA VAL A 263 -1.40 18.20 -6.84
C VAL A 263 -0.71 19.39 -7.46
N VAL A 264 0.47 19.73 -6.96
CA VAL A 264 1.38 20.69 -7.57
C VAL A 264 2.26 19.95 -8.56
N LEU A 265 2.12 20.23 -9.86
CA LEU A 265 2.93 19.66 -10.94
C LEU A 265 4.34 20.28 -10.98
N ALA A 266 5.26 19.74 -11.79
CA ALA A 266 6.64 20.22 -11.88
C ALA A 266 6.77 21.68 -12.35
N ASN A 267 5.82 22.18 -13.13
CA ASN A 267 5.74 23.60 -13.50
C ASN A 267 5.14 24.50 -12.40
N GLY A 268 4.74 23.90 -11.27
CA GLY A 268 4.10 24.51 -10.11
C GLY A 268 2.62 24.81 -10.26
N ASP A 269 1.95 24.36 -11.31
CA ASP A 269 0.50 24.50 -11.42
C ASP A 269 -0.21 23.57 -10.44
N VAL A 270 -1.32 24.06 -9.87
CA VAL A 270 -2.18 23.29 -8.99
C VAL A 270 -3.28 22.64 -9.82
N VAL A 271 -3.29 21.30 -9.83
CA VAL A 271 -4.31 20.51 -10.52
C VAL A 271 -5.21 19.84 -9.50
N LYS A 272 -6.53 20.07 -9.65
CA LYS A 272 -7.57 19.30 -8.96
C LYS A 272 -7.99 18.13 -9.86
N THR A 273 -7.91 16.92 -9.33
CA THR A 273 -8.07 15.70 -10.16
C THR A 273 -9.52 15.26 -10.37
N ALA A 274 -10.42 15.57 -9.43
CA ALA A 274 -11.84 15.22 -9.52
C ALA A 274 -12.72 16.14 -8.68
N SER A 275 -14.05 15.97 -8.76
CA SER A 275 -14.98 16.56 -7.79
C SER A 275 -15.14 15.65 -6.56
N ARG A 276 -15.92 16.05 -5.55
CA ARG A 276 -16.28 15.18 -4.40
C ARG A 276 -17.31 14.10 -4.76
N ALA A 277 -17.89 14.13 -5.96
CA ALA A 277 -18.89 13.14 -6.36
C ALA A 277 -18.29 11.73 -6.42
N ARG A 278 -19.00 10.75 -5.87
CA ARG A 278 -18.56 9.34 -5.82
C ARG A 278 -18.41 8.69 -7.19
N LYS A 279 -19.10 9.22 -8.19
CA LYS A 279 -19.09 8.72 -9.57
C LYS A 279 -18.91 9.91 -10.49
N SER A 280 -17.98 9.79 -11.42
CA SER A 280 -17.75 10.76 -12.48
C SER A 280 -17.23 10.02 -13.71
N ALA A 281 -17.71 10.44 -14.88
CA ALA A 281 -17.15 10.04 -16.18
C ALA A 281 -16.63 11.27 -16.95
N ALA A 282 -16.40 12.39 -16.24
CA ALA A 282 -15.96 13.64 -16.84
C ALA A 282 -14.43 13.61 -17.09
N GLY A 283 -14.04 13.24 -18.31
CA GLY A 283 -12.64 13.23 -18.74
C GLY A 283 -11.84 12.05 -18.23
N TYR A 284 -10.50 12.17 -18.27
CA TYR A 284 -9.59 11.14 -17.78
C TYR A 284 -9.54 11.11 -16.25
N ASP A 285 -9.32 9.92 -15.69
CA ASP A 285 -9.13 9.75 -14.25
C ASP A 285 -7.71 10.14 -13.83
N LEU A 286 -7.53 11.45 -13.59
CA LEU A 286 -6.25 11.99 -13.11
C LEU A 286 -5.93 11.56 -11.68
N THR A 287 -6.94 11.22 -10.87
CA THR A 287 -6.75 10.72 -9.51
C THR A 287 -5.99 9.40 -9.55
N ARG A 288 -6.42 8.47 -10.42
CA ARG A 288 -5.75 7.17 -10.64
C ARG A 288 -4.34 7.30 -11.21
N LEU A 289 -4.09 8.34 -12.00
CA LEU A 289 -2.76 8.60 -12.56
C LEU A 289 -1.76 9.02 -11.46
N VAL A 290 -2.20 9.81 -10.48
CA VAL A 290 -1.33 10.33 -9.42
C VAL A 290 -1.14 9.32 -8.28
N ILE A 291 -2.15 8.51 -7.95
CA ILE A 291 -2.04 7.50 -6.90
C ILE A 291 -1.08 6.39 -7.33
N GLY A 292 -0.04 6.16 -6.52
CA GLY A 292 1.07 5.25 -6.87
C GLY A 292 2.12 5.89 -7.78
N SER A 293 2.11 7.21 -7.97
CA SER A 293 3.15 7.91 -8.75
C SER A 293 4.43 8.18 -7.95
N GLU A 294 4.44 7.90 -6.65
CA GLU A 294 5.61 8.01 -5.77
C GLU A 294 6.29 9.39 -5.81
N GLY A 295 5.49 10.45 -6.02
CA GLY A 295 5.99 11.82 -6.12
C GLY A 295 6.68 12.15 -7.46
N THR A 296 6.71 11.21 -8.42
CA THR A 296 7.33 11.43 -9.73
C THR A 296 6.48 12.31 -10.67
N LEU A 297 5.18 12.46 -10.40
CA LEU A 297 4.28 13.28 -11.23
C LEU A 297 3.85 14.60 -10.57
N GLY A 298 4.20 14.84 -9.31
CA GLY A 298 3.77 16.03 -8.58
C GLY A 298 3.85 15.87 -7.06
N VAL A 299 3.62 16.97 -6.33
CA VAL A 299 3.48 16.99 -4.87
C VAL A 299 2.00 17.06 -4.51
N ILE A 300 1.48 16.09 -3.77
CA ILE A 300 0.09 16.08 -3.30
C ILE A 300 -0.07 17.10 -2.17
N THR A 301 -1.05 17.99 -2.25
CA THR A 301 -1.28 19.10 -1.29
C THR A 301 -2.64 19.05 -0.58
N GLU A 302 -3.61 18.30 -1.11
CA GLU A 302 -4.93 18.10 -0.50
C GLU A 302 -5.49 16.74 -0.95
N VAL A 303 -6.12 16.00 -0.03
CA VAL A 303 -6.70 14.68 -0.30
C VAL A 303 -8.14 14.65 0.18
N THR A 304 -9.06 14.23 -0.68
CA THR A 304 -10.43 13.90 -0.31
C THR A 304 -10.58 12.39 -0.20
N LEU A 305 -10.89 11.88 0.99
CA LEU A 305 -10.98 10.46 1.30
C LEU A 305 -12.42 10.02 1.56
N ARG A 306 -12.72 8.77 1.19
CA ARG A 306 -13.89 8.04 1.66
C ARG A 306 -13.70 7.61 3.11
N LEU A 307 -14.74 7.78 3.91
CA LEU A 307 -14.88 7.20 5.24
C LEU A 307 -15.90 6.05 5.19
N GLN A 308 -15.84 5.19 6.19
CA GLN A 308 -16.73 4.06 6.43
C GLN A 308 -17.39 4.20 7.80
N LYS A 309 -18.52 3.53 8.02
CA LYS A 309 -19.16 3.45 9.34
C LYS A 309 -18.45 2.43 10.22
N ILE A 310 -18.18 2.79 11.47
CA ILE A 310 -17.66 1.83 12.45
C ILE A 310 -18.67 0.68 12.58
N PRO A 311 -18.26 -0.58 12.37
CA PRO A 311 -19.17 -1.71 12.46
C PRO A 311 -19.75 -1.88 13.86
N GLN A 312 -21.01 -2.34 13.95
CA GLN A 312 -21.69 -2.57 15.23
C GLN A 312 -21.11 -3.77 15.97
N TYR A 313 -20.65 -4.78 15.23
CA TYR A 313 -20.16 -6.03 15.77
C TYR A 313 -18.95 -6.55 14.99
N SER A 314 -18.01 -7.19 15.67
CA SER A 314 -16.89 -7.90 15.05
C SER A 314 -16.51 -9.16 15.83
N VAL A 315 -16.12 -10.19 15.11
CA VAL A 315 -15.55 -11.45 15.63
C VAL A 315 -14.17 -11.64 15.02
N VAL A 316 -13.18 -11.94 15.85
CA VAL A 316 -11.83 -12.33 15.40
C VAL A 316 -11.68 -13.82 15.62
N ALA A 317 -11.25 -14.56 14.61
CA ALA A 317 -10.96 -15.98 14.75
C ALA A 317 -9.49 -16.27 14.46
N VAL A 318 -8.94 -17.26 15.15
CA VAL A 318 -7.56 -17.74 14.96
C VAL A 318 -7.61 -19.25 14.78
N CYS A 319 -6.84 -19.77 13.81
CA CYS A 319 -6.77 -21.18 13.50
C CYS A 319 -5.33 -21.57 13.16
N ASN A 320 -4.88 -22.71 13.70
CA ASN A 320 -3.55 -23.25 13.48
C ASN A 320 -3.58 -24.31 12.37
N PHE A 321 -2.45 -24.50 11.70
CA PHE A 321 -2.32 -25.41 10.58
C PHE A 321 -0.97 -26.16 10.60
N PRO A 322 -0.91 -27.40 10.09
CA PRO A 322 0.35 -28.14 9.95
C PRO A 322 1.31 -27.49 8.95
N THR A 323 0.78 -26.88 7.88
CA THR A 323 1.59 -26.24 6.83
C THR A 323 1.03 -24.88 6.43
N VAL A 324 1.90 -24.01 5.90
CA VAL A 324 1.50 -22.72 5.31
C VAL A 324 0.56 -22.90 4.11
N LYS A 325 0.66 -24.04 3.41
CA LYS A 325 -0.22 -24.36 2.29
C LYS A 325 -1.65 -24.62 2.75
N ASP A 326 -1.83 -25.42 3.81
CA ASP A 326 -3.16 -25.69 4.39
C ASP A 326 -3.84 -24.37 4.81
N ALA A 327 -3.09 -23.47 5.45
CA ALA A 327 -3.55 -22.15 5.82
C ALA A 327 -3.98 -21.31 4.59
N ALA A 328 -3.13 -21.25 3.55
CA ALA A 328 -3.45 -20.52 2.33
C ALA A 328 -4.67 -21.12 1.60
N ASP A 329 -4.80 -22.44 1.54
CA ASP A 329 -5.95 -23.13 0.93
C ASP A 329 -7.26 -22.74 1.63
N VAL A 330 -7.28 -22.62 2.97
CA VAL A 330 -8.47 -22.16 3.72
C VAL A 330 -8.80 -20.70 3.41
N ALA A 331 -7.80 -19.82 3.31
CA ALA A 331 -8.03 -18.43 2.93
C ALA A 331 -8.68 -18.36 1.53
N ILE A 332 -8.14 -19.10 0.56
CA ILE A 332 -8.67 -19.19 -0.81
C ILE A 332 -10.11 -19.73 -0.80
N ALA A 333 -10.34 -20.87 -0.13
CA ALA A 333 -11.66 -21.49 -0.05
C ALA A 333 -12.70 -20.58 0.62
N THR A 334 -12.30 -19.85 1.66
CA THR A 334 -13.13 -18.84 2.33
C THR A 334 -13.57 -17.76 1.34
N MET A 335 -12.63 -17.18 0.58
CA MET A 335 -12.96 -16.15 -0.40
C MET A 335 -13.83 -16.68 -1.54
N LEU A 336 -13.53 -17.89 -2.06
CA LEU A 336 -14.31 -18.52 -3.14
C LEU A 336 -15.74 -18.90 -2.72
N SER A 337 -15.99 -19.09 -1.43
CA SER A 337 -17.33 -19.32 -0.90
C SER A 337 -18.20 -18.05 -0.85
N GLY A 338 -17.64 -16.88 -1.20
CA GLY A 338 -18.36 -15.60 -1.22
C GLY A 338 -18.52 -14.93 0.14
N ILE A 339 -17.85 -15.46 1.18
CA ILE A 339 -17.85 -14.89 2.53
C ILE A 339 -17.15 -13.54 2.50
N GLN A 340 -17.84 -12.50 2.98
CA GLN A 340 -17.23 -11.17 3.08
C GLN A 340 -16.49 -11.03 4.41
N VAL A 341 -15.21 -11.36 4.37
CA VAL A 341 -14.23 -11.12 5.44
C VAL A 341 -13.85 -9.65 5.51
N SER A 342 -13.38 -9.24 6.68
CA SER A 342 -12.78 -7.91 6.90
C SER A 342 -11.26 -7.98 6.86
N ARG A 343 -10.69 -9.07 7.38
CA ARG A 343 -9.26 -9.39 7.36
C ARG A 343 -9.09 -10.89 7.22
N VAL A 344 -8.03 -11.31 6.54
CA VAL A 344 -7.55 -12.70 6.50
C VAL A 344 -6.03 -12.66 6.44
N GLU A 345 -5.40 -12.92 7.57
CA GLU A 345 -3.97 -12.73 7.76
C GLU A 345 -3.31 -14.07 8.05
N LEU A 346 -2.27 -14.41 7.28
CA LEU A 346 -1.46 -15.61 7.48
C LEU A 346 -0.13 -15.21 8.13
N LEU A 347 0.30 -15.98 9.13
CA LEU A 347 1.62 -15.91 9.73
C LEU A 347 2.22 -17.33 9.73
N ASP A 348 3.48 -17.48 9.33
CA ASP A 348 4.16 -18.76 9.47
C ASP A 348 4.65 -19.00 10.90
N GLU A 349 5.17 -20.19 11.16
CA GLU A 349 5.71 -20.57 12.46
C GLU A 349 6.86 -19.69 12.92
N VAL A 350 7.71 -19.22 11.99
CA VAL A 350 8.86 -18.34 12.29
C VAL A 350 8.36 -16.98 12.77
N GLN A 351 7.33 -16.45 12.13
CA GLN A 351 6.68 -15.21 12.52
C GLN A 351 5.96 -15.33 13.85
N MET A 352 5.29 -16.46 14.11
CA MET A 352 4.65 -16.73 15.41
C MET A 352 5.70 -16.79 16.54
N ARG A 353 6.85 -17.42 16.30
CA ARG A 353 8.00 -17.39 17.21
C ARG A 353 8.52 -15.97 17.46
N ALA A 354 8.65 -15.16 16.41
CA ALA A 354 9.05 -13.76 16.53
C ALA A 354 8.09 -12.97 17.44
N ILE A 355 6.78 -13.16 17.25
CA ILE A 355 5.73 -12.55 18.09
C ILE A 355 5.85 -13.00 19.54
N ASN A 356 6.06 -14.30 19.79
CA ASN A 356 6.27 -14.84 21.14
C ASN A 356 7.44 -14.16 21.86
N ILE A 357 8.59 -14.06 21.20
CA ILE A 357 9.80 -13.42 21.74
C ILE A 357 9.52 -11.95 22.07
N ALA A 358 8.98 -11.19 21.11
CA ALA A 358 8.79 -9.75 21.25
C ALA A 358 7.75 -9.38 22.33
N ASN A 359 6.73 -10.22 22.53
CA ASN A 359 5.60 -9.94 23.42
C ASN A 359 5.63 -10.75 24.72
N GLY A 360 6.62 -11.62 24.93
CA GLY A 360 6.67 -12.52 26.08
C GLY A 360 5.48 -13.49 26.13
N LYS A 361 5.05 -13.99 24.96
CA LYS A 361 3.93 -14.92 24.80
C LYS A 361 4.42 -16.35 24.59
N SER A 362 3.48 -17.30 24.63
CA SER A 362 3.73 -18.72 24.38
C SER A 362 2.61 -19.31 23.50
N LEU A 363 2.29 -18.60 22.42
CA LEU A 363 1.36 -19.06 21.40
C LEU A 363 1.98 -20.23 20.62
N PRO A 364 1.17 -21.13 20.03
CA PRO A 364 1.68 -22.18 19.15
C PRO A 364 2.53 -21.61 18.01
N GLU A 365 3.76 -22.12 17.86
CA GLU A 365 4.66 -21.76 16.77
C GLU A 365 4.38 -22.66 15.57
N THR A 366 3.21 -22.46 14.97
CA THR A 366 2.73 -23.16 13.78
C THR A 366 2.15 -22.15 12.79
N PRO A 367 2.06 -22.47 11.49
CA PRO A 367 1.30 -21.67 10.55
C PRO A 367 -0.09 -21.34 11.08
N THR A 368 -0.45 -20.05 11.05
CA THR A 368 -1.63 -19.52 11.72
C THR A 368 -2.39 -18.60 10.77
N LEU A 369 -3.72 -18.76 10.69
CA LEU A 369 -4.61 -17.78 10.08
C LEU A 369 -5.36 -17.00 11.14
N MET A 370 -5.52 -15.71 10.89
CA MET A 370 -6.38 -14.81 11.64
C MET A 370 -7.46 -14.24 10.72
N PHE A 371 -8.72 -14.33 11.12
CA PHE A 371 -9.87 -13.80 10.40
C PHE A 371 -10.53 -12.68 11.19
N GLU A 372 -11.10 -11.69 10.49
CA GLU A 372 -12.06 -10.77 11.08
C GLU A 372 -13.38 -10.76 10.30
N PHE A 373 -14.50 -10.85 11.01
CA PHE A 373 -15.84 -10.73 10.44
C PHE A 373 -16.58 -9.57 11.10
N ILE A 374 -16.90 -8.52 10.33
CA ILE A 374 -17.65 -7.36 10.83
C ILE A 374 -19.05 -7.30 10.23
N GLY A 375 -20.01 -6.81 11.01
CA GLY A 375 -21.38 -6.64 10.57
C GLY A 375 -22.38 -6.61 11.73
N THR A 376 -23.52 -7.26 11.54
CA THR A 376 -24.45 -7.60 12.63
C THR A 376 -23.94 -8.82 13.38
N GLU A 377 -24.33 -8.97 14.65
CA GLU A 377 -24.00 -10.15 15.46
C GLU A 377 -24.35 -11.49 14.78
N ALA A 378 -25.54 -11.60 14.20
CA ALA A 378 -25.98 -12.82 13.50
C ALA A 378 -25.07 -13.16 12.30
N TYR A 379 -24.81 -12.17 11.44
CA TYR A 379 -23.92 -12.33 10.29
C TYR A 379 -22.51 -12.76 10.72
N SER A 380 -21.86 -12.03 11.64
CA SER A 380 -20.47 -12.34 12.02
C SER A 380 -20.35 -13.74 12.62
N ARG A 381 -21.32 -14.20 13.42
CA ARG A 381 -21.32 -15.56 13.97
C ARG A 381 -21.55 -16.63 12.91
N GLU A 382 -22.52 -16.42 12.01
CA GLU A 382 -22.78 -17.34 10.91
C GLU A 382 -21.53 -17.54 10.04
N GLN A 383 -20.88 -16.45 9.62
CA GLN A 383 -19.67 -16.53 8.80
C GLN A 383 -18.53 -17.24 9.54
N THR A 384 -18.37 -16.97 10.84
CA THR A 384 -17.37 -17.65 11.69
C THR A 384 -17.59 -19.17 11.71
N LEU A 385 -18.84 -19.64 11.80
CA LEU A 385 -19.16 -21.07 11.78
C LEU A 385 -18.90 -21.71 10.42
N ILE A 386 -19.18 -21.00 9.33
CA ILE A 386 -18.89 -21.49 7.98
C ILE A 386 -17.37 -21.61 7.79
N VAL A 387 -16.59 -20.58 8.16
CA VAL A 387 -15.13 -20.62 8.06
C VAL A 387 -14.53 -21.70 8.96
N LYS A 388 -15.07 -21.90 10.17
CA LYS A 388 -14.66 -23.02 11.03
C LYS A 388 -14.84 -24.38 10.35
N LYS A 389 -15.94 -24.55 9.61
CA LYS A 389 -16.18 -25.78 8.83
C LYS A 389 -15.13 -25.92 7.71
N ILE A 390 -14.90 -24.87 6.92
CA ILE A 390 -13.89 -24.87 5.85
C ILE A 390 -12.50 -25.22 6.42
N ALA A 391 -12.12 -24.61 7.55
CA ALA A 391 -10.85 -24.88 8.21
C ALA A 391 -10.73 -26.36 8.63
N SER A 392 -11.80 -26.96 9.16
CA SER A 392 -11.81 -28.38 9.55
C SER A 392 -11.67 -29.35 8.36
N GLU A 393 -12.04 -28.91 7.15
CA GLU A 393 -11.89 -29.68 5.90
C GLU A 393 -10.46 -29.62 5.34
N HIS A 394 -9.61 -28.74 5.88
CA HIS A 394 -8.24 -28.46 5.43
C HIS A 394 -7.23 -28.54 6.59
N ASN A 395 -7.38 -29.53 7.47
CA ASN A 395 -6.44 -29.82 8.57
C ASN A 395 -6.28 -28.69 9.63
N GLY A 396 -7.21 -27.73 9.69
CA GLY A 396 -7.19 -26.67 10.70
C GLY A 396 -7.46 -27.21 12.11
N SER A 397 -6.68 -26.75 13.09
CA SER A 397 -6.83 -27.08 14.50
C SER A 397 -6.98 -25.83 15.38
N ASP A 398 -7.39 -26.05 16.63
CA ASP A 398 -7.47 -25.01 17.66
C ASP A 398 -8.21 -23.74 17.24
N PHE A 399 -9.30 -23.91 16.45
CA PHE A 399 -10.10 -22.79 15.99
C PHE A 399 -10.77 -22.09 17.18
N VAL A 400 -10.23 -20.94 17.56
CA VAL A 400 -10.71 -20.07 18.63
C VAL A 400 -11.25 -18.78 18.05
N PHE A 401 -12.26 -18.21 18.69
CA PHE A 401 -12.78 -16.90 18.32
C PHE A 401 -12.94 -16.02 19.55
N ALA A 402 -12.71 -14.72 19.36
CA ALA A 402 -12.82 -13.68 20.36
C ALA A 402 -13.88 -12.68 19.92
N GLU A 403 -14.82 -12.42 20.83
CA GLU A 403 -15.85 -11.38 20.69
C GLU A 403 -15.56 -10.18 21.61
N ASP A 404 -14.82 -10.40 22.71
CA ASP A 404 -14.50 -9.35 23.67
C ASP A 404 -13.52 -8.32 23.06
N PRO A 405 -13.75 -7.00 23.28
CA PRO A 405 -12.94 -5.96 22.65
C PRO A 405 -11.44 -6.02 22.97
N GLU A 406 -11.08 -6.37 24.20
CA GLU A 406 -9.67 -6.34 24.65
C GLU A 406 -8.86 -7.48 24.01
N THR A 407 -9.37 -8.70 23.98
CA THR A 407 -8.70 -9.83 23.30
C THR A 407 -8.57 -9.57 21.80
N LYS A 408 -9.62 -9.05 21.14
CA LYS A 408 -9.54 -8.67 19.71
C LYS A 408 -8.46 -7.62 19.46
N LYS A 409 -8.41 -6.59 20.31
CA LYS A 409 -7.39 -5.54 20.24
C LYS A 409 -5.99 -6.08 20.44
N GLU A 410 -5.81 -7.00 21.39
CA GLU A 410 -4.52 -7.66 21.63
C GLU A 410 -4.07 -8.52 20.44
N LEU A 411 -4.96 -9.33 19.86
CA LEU A 411 -4.68 -10.14 18.68
C LEU A 411 -4.24 -9.26 17.50
N TRP A 412 -4.99 -8.20 17.18
CA TRP A 412 -4.63 -7.30 16.08
C TRP A 412 -3.38 -6.48 16.37
N LYS A 413 -3.13 -6.12 17.64
CA LYS A 413 -1.89 -5.46 18.03
C LYS A 413 -0.69 -6.36 17.70
N MET A 414 -0.72 -7.63 18.11
CA MET A 414 0.38 -8.57 17.83
C MET A 414 0.62 -8.75 16.32
N ARG A 415 -0.44 -8.91 15.52
CA ARG A 415 -0.32 -8.98 14.05
C ARG A 415 0.24 -7.70 13.45
N LYS A 416 -0.21 -6.53 13.91
CA LYS A 416 0.29 -5.23 13.43
C LYS A 416 1.75 -5.03 13.78
N GLU A 417 2.21 -5.58 14.90
CA GLU A 417 3.59 -5.49 15.37
C GLU A 417 4.55 -6.51 14.76
N ALA A 418 4.08 -7.36 13.84
CA ALA A 418 4.83 -8.48 13.29
C ALA A 418 6.21 -8.09 12.72
N LEU A 419 6.32 -6.96 12.00
CA LEU A 419 7.61 -6.49 11.48
C LEU A 419 8.60 -6.15 12.61
N TRP A 420 8.17 -5.43 13.65
CA TRP A 420 9.03 -5.12 14.79
C TRP A 420 9.39 -6.37 15.60
N ALA A 421 8.49 -7.36 15.62
CA ALA A 421 8.76 -8.64 16.25
C ALA A 421 9.92 -9.39 15.56
N CYS A 422 10.08 -9.25 14.24
CA CYS A 422 11.22 -9.85 13.53
C CYS A 422 12.56 -9.28 14.02
N PHE A 423 12.66 -7.97 14.21
CA PHE A 423 13.87 -7.33 14.75
C PHE A 423 14.17 -7.72 16.20
N ALA A 424 13.19 -8.23 16.96
CA ALA A 424 13.44 -8.74 18.31
C ALA A 424 14.17 -10.10 18.31
N MET A 425 14.12 -10.85 17.20
CA MET A 425 14.88 -12.10 17.07
C MET A 425 16.38 -11.82 16.93
N GLU A 426 16.76 -10.82 16.13
CA GLU A 426 18.15 -10.43 15.88
C GLU A 426 18.32 -8.90 15.92
N PRO A 427 18.55 -8.30 17.10
CA PRO A 427 18.56 -6.84 17.26
C PRO A 427 19.64 -6.06 16.49
N ASN A 428 20.69 -6.75 16.02
CA ASN A 428 21.79 -6.14 15.28
C ASN A 428 21.68 -6.34 13.75
N PHE A 429 20.65 -7.03 13.28
CA PHE A 429 20.48 -7.37 11.87
C PHE A 429 19.67 -6.28 11.13
N GLU A 430 19.91 -6.17 9.82
CA GLU A 430 19.03 -5.46 8.90
C GLU A 430 17.96 -6.41 8.36
N ALA A 431 16.90 -5.86 7.78
CA ALA A 431 15.83 -6.65 7.16
C ALA A 431 15.65 -6.28 5.69
N MET A 432 15.65 -7.29 4.81
CA MET A 432 15.10 -7.17 3.47
C MET A 432 13.63 -7.48 3.54
N ILE A 433 12.81 -6.43 3.57
CA ILE A 433 11.35 -6.53 3.58
C ILE A 433 10.90 -6.46 2.13
N SER A 434 10.12 -7.44 1.69
CA SER A 434 9.59 -7.47 0.33
C SER A 434 8.20 -8.10 0.30
N ASP A 435 7.43 -7.68 -0.68
CA ASP A 435 6.06 -8.10 -0.93
C ASP A 435 5.82 -8.41 -2.42
N VAL A 436 4.89 -9.29 -2.69
CA VAL A 436 4.37 -9.59 -4.02
C VAL A 436 2.88 -9.84 -3.91
N CYS A 437 2.15 -9.76 -5.01
CA CYS A 437 0.75 -10.17 -5.05
C CYS A 437 0.51 -11.05 -6.27
N VAL A 438 -0.31 -12.10 -6.12
CA VAL A 438 -0.69 -12.99 -7.21
C VAL A 438 -2.21 -13.10 -7.29
N PRO A 439 -2.76 -13.57 -8.42
CA PRO A 439 -4.13 -14.06 -8.46
C PRO A 439 -4.36 -15.03 -7.29
N LEU A 440 -5.48 -14.89 -6.59
CA LEU A 440 -5.73 -15.61 -5.34
C LEU A 440 -5.57 -17.13 -5.46
N SER A 441 -5.91 -17.71 -6.62
CA SER A 441 -5.73 -19.13 -6.92
C SER A 441 -4.28 -19.61 -6.86
N CYS A 442 -3.30 -18.72 -7.01
CA CYS A 442 -1.88 -19.03 -7.02
C CYS A 442 -1.20 -18.79 -5.66
N LEU A 443 -1.90 -18.20 -4.69
CA LEU A 443 -1.32 -17.80 -3.40
C LEU A 443 -0.68 -18.98 -2.65
N ALA A 444 -1.41 -20.09 -2.52
CA ALA A 444 -0.93 -21.26 -1.79
C ALA A 444 0.34 -21.86 -2.42
N GLU A 445 0.41 -21.88 -3.74
CA GLU A 445 1.57 -22.38 -4.47
C GLU A 445 2.77 -21.43 -4.34
N LEU A 446 2.56 -20.12 -4.50
CA LEU A 446 3.60 -19.10 -4.33
C LEU A 446 4.23 -19.17 -2.94
N ILE A 447 3.39 -19.19 -1.88
CA ILE A 447 3.87 -19.27 -0.49
C ILE A 447 4.63 -20.58 -0.28
N SER A 448 4.12 -21.71 -0.77
CA SER A 448 4.78 -23.02 -0.60
C SER A 448 6.16 -23.06 -1.25
N ARG A 449 6.29 -22.61 -2.51
CA ARG A 449 7.56 -22.57 -3.23
C ARG A 449 8.55 -21.60 -2.57
N SER A 450 8.07 -20.43 -2.17
CA SER A 450 8.89 -19.43 -1.50
C SER A 450 9.37 -19.95 -0.15
N LYS A 451 8.49 -20.56 0.65
CA LYS A 451 8.83 -21.10 1.97
C LYS A 451 9.88 -22.21 1.89
N GLN A 452 9.83 -23.07 0.87
CA GLN A 452 10.86 -24.09 0.63
C GLN A 452 12.25 -23.47 0.43
N GLU A 453 12.35 -22.41 -0.37
CA GLU A 453 13.63 -21.70 -0.58
C GLU A 453 14.07 -20.93 0.67
N LEU A 454 13.13 -20.30 1.38
CA LEU A 454 13.41 -19.58 2.63
C LEU A 454 13.93 -20.53 3.72
N ASP A 455 13.34 -21.72 3.85
CA ASP A 455 13.75 -22.74 4.85
C ASP A 455 15.06 -23.44 4.51
N ALA A 456 15.42 -23.47 3.23
CA ALA A 456 16.70 -23.99 2.77
C ALA A 456 17.87 -23.00 3.01
N SER A 457 17.55 -21.73 3.29
CA SER A 457 18.54 -20.70 3.59
C SER A 457 19.00 -20.74 5.05
N GLU A 458 20.21 -20.25 5.32
CA GLU A 458 20.70 -20.06 6.69
C GLU A 458 20.13 -18.80 7.35
N LEU A 459 19.50 -17.91 6.57
CA LEU A 459 18.94 -16.66 7.06
C LEU A 459 17.60 -16.87 7.76
N ILE A 460 17.34 -16.06 8.77
CA ILE A 460 16.04 -16.05 9.44
C ILE A 460 15.03 -15.32 8.54
N CYS A 461 14.10 -16.08 8.00
CA CYS A 461 13.07 -15.60 7.09
C CYS A 461 11.69 -15.82 7.71
N THR A 462 10.85 -14.79 7.69
CA THR A 462 9.46 -14.87 8.19
C THR A 462 8.49 -14.63 7.07
N VAL A 463 7.34 -15.30 7.12
CA VAL A 463 6.26 -15.15 6.15
C VAL A 463 5.03 -14.54 6.82
N ILE A 464 4.49 -13.52 6.16
CA ILE A 464 3.21 -12.91 6.48
C ILE A 464 2.43 -12.77 5.16
N ALA A 465 1.11 -12.94 5.18
CA ALA A 465 0.29 -12.61 4.01
C ALA A 465 -1.03 -11.94 4.39
N HIS A 466 -1.43 -10.96 3.59
CA HIS A 466 -2.82 -10.58 3.41
C HIS A 466 -3.47 -11.66 2.53
N ALA A 467 -3.77 -12.81 3.14
CA ALA A 467 -4.15 -14.00 2.41
C ALA A 467 -5.53 -13.89 1.73
N GLY A 468 -6.33 -12.91 2.13
CA GLY A 468 -7.65 -12.64 1.55
C GLY A 468 -7.62 -12.01 0.15
N ASP A 469 -6.53 -11.33 -0.22
CA ASP A 469 -6.38 -10.64 -1.52
C ASP A 469 -5.14 -11.06 -2.32
N GLY A 470 -4.37 -12.02 -1.81
CA GLY A 470 -3.27 -12.65 -2.54
C GLY A 470 -1.91 -11.96 -2.34
N ASN A 471 -1.80 -11.04 -1.39
CA ASN A 471 -0.56 -10.32 -1.11
C ASN A 471 0.29 -11.05 -0.05
N PHE A 472 1.49 -11.45 -0.47
CA PHE A 472 2.46 -12.22 0.29
C PHE A 472 3.70 -11.37 0.61
N HIS A 473 4.16 -11.42 1.85
CA HIS A 473 5.31 -10.69 2.37
C HIS A 473 6.34 -11.65 2.96
N THR A 474 7.61 -11.30 2.79
CA THR A 474 8.72 -11.90 3.49
C THR A 474 9.55 -10.83 4.19
N VAL A 475 10.04 -11.14 5.39
CA VAL A 475 11.09 -10.39 6.07
C VAL A 475 12.29 -11.30 6.23
N ILE A 476 13.37 -10.96 5.53
CA ILE A 476 14.63 -11.72 5.53
C ILE A 476 15.64 -10.95 6.37
N LEU A 477 16.01 -11.48 7.53
CA LEU A 477 17.00 -10.87 8.41
C LEU A 477 18.40 -11.25 7.96
N PHE A 478 19.29 -10.26 7.87
CA PHE A 478 20.68 -10.47 7.48
C PHE A 478 21.64 -9.58 8.29
N ASP A 479 22.84 -10.08 8.56
CA ASP A 479 23.91 -9.27 9.15
C ASP A 479 24.39 -8.25 8.10
N PRO A 480 24.27 -6.93 8.35
CA PRO A 480 24.68 -5.92 7.39
C PRO A 480 26.18 -5.90 7.08
N ASN A 481 27.02 -6.51 7.93
CA ASN A 481 28.46 -6.61 7.74
C ASN A 481 28.88 -7.88 7.01
N ASN A 482 27.95 -8.82 6.75
CA ASN A 482 28.19 -10.01 5.97
C ASN A 482 27.61 -9.85 4.55
N GLU A 483 28.49 -9.76 3.56
CA GLU A 483 28.09 -9.59 2.16
C GLU A 483 27.42 -10.86 1.60
N GLU A 484 27.79 -12.06 2.05
CA GLU A 484 27.16 -13.31 1.62
C GLU A 484 25.70 -13.37 2.09
N HIS A 485 25.43 -12.98 3.34
CA HIS A 485 24.06 -12.87 3.83
C HIS A 485 23.23 -11.87 3.01
N ARG A 486 23.83 -10.73 2.62
CA ARG A 486 23.14 -9.72 1.80
C ARG A 486 22.81 -10.26 0.40
N GLN A 487 23.74 -10.98 -0.22
CA GLN A 487 23.53 -11.62 -1.52
C GLN A 487 22.47 -12.71 -1.46
N GLU A 488 22.47 -13.52 -0.40
CA GLU A 488 21.46 -14.56 -0.21
C GLU A 488 20.06 -13.96 0.01
N ALA A 489 19.94 -12.90 0.83
CA ALA A 489 18.68 -12.19 1.00
C ALA A 489 18.16 -11.63 -0.33
N GLN A 490 19.04 -11.08 -1.17
CA GLN A 490 18.68 -10.62 -2.51
C GLN A 490 18.26 -11.77 -3.43
N ARG A 491 18.95 -12.91 -3.41
CA ARG A 491 18.60 -14.11 -4.20
C ARG A 491 17.20 -14.60 -3.84
N LEU A 492 16.88 -14.70 -2.55
CA LEU A 492 15.57 -15.11 -2.05
C LEU A 492 14.46 -14.14 -2.48
N ASN A 493 14.68 -12.83 -2.32
CA ASN A 493 13.74 -11.81 -2.79
C ASN A 493 13.53 -11.90 -4.31
N HIS A 494 14.61 -12.10 -5.07
CA HIS A 494 14.55 -12.26 -6.52
C HIS A 494 13.73 -13.51 -6.91
N PHE A 495 14.00 -14.64 -6.27
CA PHE A 495 13.24 -15.88 -6.49
C PHE A 495 11.74 -15.66 -6.24
N MET A 496 11.37 -15.04 -5.12
CA MET A 496 9.97 -14.75 -4.78
C MET A 496 9.30 -13.87 -5.84
N VAL A 497 9.95 -12.78 -6.24
CA VAL A 497 9.41 -11.85 -7.26
C VAL A 497 9.25 -12.55 -8.60
N HIS A 498 10.27 -13.25 -9.09
CA HIS A 498 10.17 -13.96 -10.38
C HIS A 498 9.12 -15.07 -10.36
N THR A 499 8.97 -15.76 -9.23
CA THR A 499 7.91 -16.77 -9.06
C THR A 499 6.54 -16.12 -9.15
N ALA A 500 6.30 -15.01 -8.44
CA ALA A 500 5.03 -14.28 -8.52
C ALA A 500 4.73 -13.79 -9.94
N LEU A 501 5.71 -13.20 -10.63
CA LEU A 501 5.54 -12.75 -12.02
C LEU A 501 5.23 -13.90 -12.98
N SER A 502 5.80 -15.09 -12.76
CA SER A 502 5.48 -16.29 -13.56
C SER A 502 4.04 -16.80 -13.37
N MET A 503 3.38 -16.34 -12.30
CA MET A 503 2.00 -16.67 -11.94
C MET A 503 1.02 -15.52 -12.25
N GLU A 504 1.37 -14.64 -13.21
CA GLU A 504 0.59 -13.44 -13.56
C GLU A 504 0.41 -12.46 -12.38
N GLY A 505 1.29 -12.54 -11.39
CA GLY A 505 1.35 -11.62 -10.26
C GLY A 505 2.10 -10.33 -10.56
N THR A 506 2.36 -9.58 -9.48
CA THR A 506 3.11 -8.32 -9.49
C THR A 506 4.32 -8.39 -8.56
N CYS A 507 5.36 -7.65 -8.93
CA CYS A 507 6.59 -7.53 -8.15
C CYS A 507 6.41 -6.78 -6.82
N THR A 508 5.27 -6.11 -6.62
CA THR A 508 4.95 -5.33 -5.42
C THR A 508 3.44 -5.30 -5.20
N GLY A 509 2.97 -5.74 -4.03
CA GLY A 509 1.55 -5.71 -3.69
C GLY A 509 1.11 -4.33 -3.21
N GLU A 510 1.89 -3.74 -2.30
CA GLU A 510 1.53 -2.50 -1.60
C GLU A 510 2.70 -1.56 -1.27
N HIS A 511 3.94 -2.03 -1.29
CA HIS A 511 5.08 -1.20 -0.87
C HIS A 511 5.50 -0.17 -1.92
N GLY A 512 5.07 -0.32 -3.17
CA GLY A 512 5.51 0.49 -4.31
C GLY A 512 6.74 -0.09 -4.99
N VAL A 513 7.31 0.67 -5.92
CA VAL A 513 8.47 0.27 -6.72
C VAL A 513 9.73 0.95 -6.21
N GLY A 514 9.64 2.24 -5.89
CA GLY A 514 10.74 3.08 -5.45
C GLY A 514 11.96 2.97 -6.37
N THR A 515 13.12 2.78 -5.75
CA THR A 515 14.37 2.42 -6.43
C THR A 515 14.59 0.92 -6.49
N GLY A 516 14.04 0.17 -5.53
CA GLY A 516 14.38 -1.24 -5.30
C GLY A 516 13.85 -2.21 -6.35
N LYS A 517 12.61 -1.98 -6.80
CA LYS A 517 11.87 -2.91 -7.67
C LYS A 517 11.76 -2.48 -9.12
N MET A 518 12.35 -1.34 -9.50
CA MET A 518 12.35 -0.84 -10.88
C MET A 518 12.82 -1.88 -11.89
N LYS A 519 13.79 -2.70 -11.50
CA LYS A 519 14.37 -3.79 -12.31
C LYS A 519 13.36 -4.86 -12.76
N TYR A 520 12.23 -5.00 -12.07
CA TYR A 520 11.21 -6.01 -12.38
C TYR A 520 10.11 -5.50 -13.32
N LEU A 521 9.96 -4.19 -13.46
CA LEU A 521 8.83 -3.62 -14.18
C LEU A 521 8.81 -3.91 -15.68
N GLU A 522 9.98 -4.14 -16.31
CA GLU A 522 9.99 -4.55 -17.71
C GLU A 522 9.41 -5.95 -17.88
N GLN A 523 9.75 -6.88 -16.99
CA GLN A 523 9.18 -8.23 -17.03
C GLN A 523 7.69 -8.21 -16.72
N GLU A 524 7.26 -7.40 -15.75
CA GLU A 524 5.85 -7.33 -15.33
C GLU A 524 4.96 -6.66 -16.39
N LEU A 525 5.35 -5.49 -16.90
CA LEU A 525 4.48 -4.63 -17.71
C LEU A 525 4.88 -4.56 -19.18
N GLY A 526 6.08 -5.03 -19.52
CA GLY A 526 6.66 -4.90 -20.85
C GLY A 526 7.21 -3.50 -21.15
N MET A 527 8.08 -3.45 -22.15
CA MET A 527 8.78 -2.22 -22.56
C MET A 527 7.84 -1.09 -23.03
N GLU A 528 6.71 -1.40 -23.65
CA GLU A 528 5.78 -0.37 -24.13
C GLU A 528 5.04 0.35 -22.99
N ALA A 529 4.74 -0.35 -21.89
CA ALA A 529 4.21 0.28 -20.68
C ALA A 529 5.25 1.23 -20.06
N LEU A 530 6.51 0.78 -19.95
CA LEU A 530 7.61 1.62 -19.45
C LEU A 530 7.82 2.88 -20.29
N LYS A 531 7.86 2.74 -21.63
CA LYS A 531 7.94 3.89 -22.55
C LYS A 531 6.78 4.85 -22.37
N THR A 532 5.57 4.33 -22.14
CA THR A 532 4.37 5.14 -21.94
C THR A 532 4.45 5.91 -20.61
N MET A 533 4.85 5.26 -19.51
CA MET A 533 5.10 5.93 -18.23
C MET A 533 6.16 7.04 -18.38
N LYS A 534 7.25 6.76 -19.11
CA LYS A 534 8.29 7.75 -19.40
C LYS A 534 7.78 8.95 -20.21
N ARG A 535 6.88 8.73 -21.18
CA ARG A 535 6.23 9.82 -21.94
C ARG A 535 5.34 10.69 -21.06
N ILE A 536 4.54 10.07 -20.18
CA ILE A 536 3.70 10.81 -19.23
C ILE A 536 4.58 11.66 -18.32
N LYS A 537 5.62 11.05 -17.74
CA LYS A 537 6.60 11.74 -16.90
C LYS A 537 7.24 12.92 -17.63
N ALA A 538 7.74 12.71 -18.85
CA ALA A 538 8.40 13.77 -19.63
C ALA A 538 7.44 14.90 -20.03
N ALA A 539 6.15 14.60 -20.22
CA ALA A 539 5.14 15.61 -20.53
C ALA A 539 4.80 16.49 -19.31
N LEU A 540 4.78 15.90 -18.11
CA LEU A 540 4.44 16.59 -16.86
C LEU A 540 5.66 17.21 -16.15
N ASP A 541 6.85 16.68 -16.40
CA ASP A 541 8.12 17.07 -15.81
C ASP A 541 9.26 16.98 -16.85
N PRO A 542 9.35 17.94 -17.78
CA PRO A 542 10.33 17.92 -18.86
C PRO A 542 11.77 18.07 -18.39
N ASN A 543 11.99 18.67 -17.21
CA ASN A 543 13.32 18.83 -16.60
C ASN A 543 13.70 17.65 -15.69
N ASN A 544 12.80 16.67 -15.52
CA ASN A 544 13.00 15.50 -14.66
C ASN A 544 13.40 15.88 -13.21
N THR A 545 12.77 16.92 -12.66
CA THR A 545 13.03 17.41 -11.30
C THR A 545 12.25 16.63 -10.24
N MET A 546 11.08 16.08 -10.56
CA MET A 546 10.18 15.44 -9.60
C MET A 546 10.60 14.00 -9.28
N ASN A 547 11.15 13.80 -8.09
CA ASN A 547 11.62 12.53 -7.54
C ASN A 547 12.40 11.63 -8.53
N PRO A 548 13.50 12.12 -9.15
CA PRO A 548 14.23 11.38 -10.15
C PRO A 548 14.88 10.11 -9.58
N GLY A 549 15.00 9.10 -10.46
CA GLY A 549 15.63 7.81 -10.15
C GLY A 549 14.70 6.77 -9.52
N LYS A 550 13.38 7.00 -9.51
CA LYS A 550 12.36 6.08 -8.99
C LYS A 550 11.37 5.72 -10.10
N LEU A 551 10.67 4.59 -9.95
CA LEU A 551 9.63 4.04 -10.83
C LEU A 551 10.05 3.72 -12.28
N ILE A 552 10.72 4.63 -12.99
CA ILE A 552 11.01 4.50 -14.42
C ILE A 552 12.47 4.09 -14.61
N PRO A 553 12.75 2.85 -15.05
CA PRO A 553 14.11 2.39 -15.31
C PRO A 553 14.86 3.27 -16.31
N SER A 554 16.16 3.47 -16.08
CA SER A 554 16.99 4.35 -16.93
C SER A 554 17.09 3.86 -18.37
N HIS A 555 17.04 2.54 -18.59
CA HIS A 555 17.14 1.92 -19.91
C HIS A 555 15.88 2.05 -20.77
N ALA A 556 14.74 2.43 -20.19
CA ALA A 556 13.53 2.69 -20.97
C ALA A 556 13.78 3.90 -21.89
N PRO A 557 13.79 3.77 -23.23
CA PRO A 557 14.18 4.86 -24.11
C PRO A 557 13.08 5.93 -24.21
N LEU A 558 13.47 7.21 -24.33
CA LEU A 558 12.56 8.23 -24.85
C LEU A 558 12.58 8.11 -26.38
N ILE A 559 11.49 7.65 -26.99
CA ILE A 559 11.36 7.73 -28.44
C ILE A 559 11.17 9.20 -28.81
N SER A 560 12.25 9.88 -29.21
CA SER A 560 12.15 11.17 -29.87
C SER A 560 11.71 10.94 -31.32
N TYR A 561 10.53 11.42 -31.68
CA TYR A 561 10.20 11.57 -33.11
C TYR A 561 10.85 12.87 -33.58
N LYS A 562 12.05 12.80 -34.16
CA LYS A 562 12.52 13.87 -35.02
C LYS A 562 11.56 13.94 -36.22
N ARG A 563 10.70 14.96 -36.28
CA ARG A 563 10.06 15.36 -37.52
C ARG A 563 11.11 16.04 -38.38
N GLU A 564 11.83 15.26 -39.18
CA GLU A 564 12.52 15.82 -40.33
C GLU A 564 11.46 16.23 -41.37
N TYR A 565 11.23 17.53 -41.49
CA TYR A 565 10.63 18.08 -42.71
C TYR A 565 11.70 18.00 -43.79
N ILE A 566 11.66 16.95 -44.59
CA ILE A 566 12.31 16.93 -45.90
C ILE A 566 11.21 17.20 -46.90
N GLU A 567 11.35 18.29 -47.67
CA GLU A 567 10.51 18.57 -48.82
C GLU A 567 10.39 17.30 -49.69
N GLY A 568 9.19 16.74 -49.78
CA GLY A 568 8.78 15.93 -50.93
C GLY A 568 8.65 14.41 -50.78
N VAL A 569 9.15 13.71 -49.76
CA VAL A 569 8.96 12.23 -49.68
C VAL A 569 8.82 11.71 -48.25
N LYS A 570 7.70 11.03 -47.95
CA LYS A 570 7.49 10.28 -46.70
C LYS A 570 8.36 9.01 -46.69
N VAL A 571 9.40 8.98 -45.88
CA VAL A 571 10.04 7.74 -45.42
C VAL A 571 10.04 7.73 -43.90
N LYS A 572 9.39 6.73 -43.28
CA LYS A 572 9.49 6.48 -41.84
C LYS A 572 10.78 5.70 -41.60
N THR A 573 11.81 6.35 -41.08
CA THR A 573 12.99 5.65 -40.56
C THR A 573 13.05 5.84 -39.04
N CYS A 574 13.09 4.73 -38.31
CA CYS A 574 13.22 4.71 -36.87
C CYS A 574 14.71 4.88 -36.52
N LEU A 575 15.10 6.01 -35.95
CA LEU A 575 16.44 6.20 -35.40
C LEU A 575 16.35 6.16 -33.86
N LEU A 576 16.92 5.11 -33.27
CA LEU A 576 17.22 5.04 -31.84
C LEU A 576 18.38 6.00 -31.57
N ALA A 577 18.14 7.07 -30.81
CA ALA A 577 19.22 7.86 -30.23
C ALA A 577 19.63 7.21 -28.90
N ILE A 578 20.86 6.70 -28.85
CA ILE A 578 21.56 6.35 -27.62
C ILE A 578 22.37 7.60 -27.26
N ASP A 579 22.00 8.27 -26.18
CA ASP A 579 22.87 9.07 -25.31
C ASP A 579 22.24 9.15 -23.91
#